data_AF-A0A1J5IGV1-F1
#
_entry.id   AF-A0A1J5IGV1-F1
#
_cell.length_a   1.000
_cell.length_b   1.000
_cell.length_c   1.000
_cell.angle_alpha   90.00
_cell.angle_beta   90.00
_cell.angle_gamma   90.00
#
_symmetry.space_group_name_H-M   'P 1'
#
loop_
_entity.id
_entity.type
_entity.pdbx_description
1 polymer ?
#
loop_
_entity_poly.entity_id
_entity_poly.type
_entity_poly.pdbx_seq_one_letter_code
_entity_poly.pdbx_strand_id
1 'polypeptide(L)'
;MFKKLTSILAVLVLVFVSTTTASAMADRDDIQAQRDAMLSQRQAMQEENAARRQERQDLREAFADEKCQEIQTRLSTRTQDFESKRTAHLKAYENLKTRIQSVIDRLAARGADTATLAVGLSTLNSMIVQYGSDYAAFIDSLAAAHTLACGHAEGDFRQGLADSRLQLQSLRQERVEIRLFYADTIRPAIEALRAQMQELRPVSSTVTD
;
A
#
# COMPACT_ATOMS: atom_id res chain seq x y z
N MET A 1 13.79 -97.74 16.26
CA MET A 1 13.24 -98.87 17.05
C MET A 1 11.72 -98.78 16.98
N PHE A 2 11.07 -99.86 16.52
CA PHE A 2 9.61 -100.14 16.53
C PHE A 2 8.70 -99.21 15.69
N LYS A 3 7.75 -99.69 14.86
CA LYS A 3 7.38 -101.02 14.38
C LYS A 3 6.46 -100.83 13.15
N LYS A 4 6.52 -101.77 12.21
CA LYS A 4 5.68 -101.93 11.00
C LYS A 4 4.25 -102.43 11.35
N LEU A 5 3.43 -102.54 10.29
CA LEU A 5 2.25 -103.42 10.05
C LEU A 5 0.87 -102.84 10.38
N THR A 6 -0.23 -103.01 9.62
CA THR A 6 -0.58 -103.59 8.28
C THR A 6 -2.10 -103.41 8.04
N SER A 7 -2.53 -103.68 6.79
CA SER A 7 -3.87 -104.17 6.36
C SER A 7 -4.98 -103.15 6.21
N ILE A 8 -5.46 -102.80 4.99
CA ILE A 8 -6.09 -103.55 3.88
C ILE A 8 -7.62 -103.70 4.06
N LEU A 9 -8.31 -103.32 2.97
CA LEU A 9 -9.68 -103.64 2.51
C LEU A 9 -10.86 -102.80 3.04
N ALA A 10 -11.43 -101.97 2.15
CA ALA A 10 -12.80 -102.16 1.66
C ALA A 10 -13.11 -101.15 0.54
N VAL A 11 -13.37 -101.70 -0.66
CA VAL A 11 -13.97 -101.02 -1.81
C VAL A 11 -15.42 -100.67 -1.45
N LEU A 12 -15.83 -99.41 -1.60
CA LEU A 12 -17.23 -99.11 -1.91
C LEU A 12 -17.39 -97.76 -2.64
N VAL A 13 -18.01 -97.88 -3.81
CA VAL A 13 -18.46 -96.87 -4.75
C VAL A 13 -19.28 -95.77 -4.06
N LEU A 14 -18.95 -94.51 -4.32
CA LEU A 14 -19.93 -93.41 -4.34
C LEU A 14 -19.52 -92.37 -5.38
N VAL A 15 -20.40 -92.25 -6.36
CA VAL A 15 -20.36 -91.37 -7.51
C VAL A 15 -20.24 -89.92 -7.03
N PHE A 16 -19.11 -89.27 -7.32
CA PHE A 16 -18.98 -87.81 -7.21
C PHE A 16 -19.79 -87.17 -8.35
N VAL A 17 -21.09 -87.01 -8.14
CA VAL A 17 -21.92 -86.11 -8.96
C VAL A 17 -21.58 -84.68 -8.52
N SER A 18 -20.73 -84.06 -9.31
CA SER A 18 -20.33 -82.66 -9.25
C SER A 18 -21.47 -81.74 -9.70
N THR A 19 -22.41 -81.39 -8.82
CA THR A 19 -23.41 -80.36 -9.15
C THR A 19 -23.96 -79.64 -7.90
N THR A 20 -23.21 -78.70 -7.32
CA THR A 20 -23.78 -77.55 -6.58
C THR A 20 -22.70 -76.48 -6.32
N THR A 21 -22.30 -75.71 -7.34
CA THR A 21 -21.54 -74.46 -7.16
C THR A 21 -22.19 -73.24 -7.84
N ALA A 22 -23.31 -73.41 -8.53
CA ALA A 22 -23.91 -72.35 -9.35
C ALA A 22 -24.60 -71.23 -8.54
N SER A 23 -25.08 -71.48 -7.32
CA SER A 23 -25.85 -70.50 -6.54
C SER A 23 -25.03 -69.57 -5.65
N ALA A 24 -23.73 -69.82 -5.44
CA ALA A 24 -22.83 -68.92 -4.71
C ALA A 24 -22.03 -67.98 -5.65
N MET A 25 -22.12 -68.17 -6.96
CA MET A 25 -21.47 -67.34 -7.97
C MET A 25 -22.34 -66.14 -8.37
N ALA A 26 -23.67 -66.31 -8.46
CA ALA A 26 -24.59 -65.22 -8.80
C ALA A 26 -24.57 -64.04 -7.81
N ASP A 27 -24.41 -64.31 -6.51
CA ASP A 27 -24.37 -63.28 -5.45
C ASP A 27 -23.04 -62.50 -5.43
N ARG A 28 -21.96 -63.06 -6.02
CA ARG A 28 -20.65 -62.40 -6.10
C ARG A 28 -20.57 -61.40 -7.24
N ASP A 29 -21.26 -61.67 -8.35
CA ASP A 29 -21.28 -60.80 -9.52
C ASP A 29 -22.04 -59.50 -9.23
N ASP A 30 -23.17 -59.57 -8.51
CA ASP A 30 -23.93 -58.38 -8.08
C ASP A 30 -23.14 -57.50 -7.09
N ILE A 31 -22.40 -58.11 -6.14
CA ILE A 31 -21.54 -57.38 -5.20
C ILE A 31 -20.37 -56.71 -5.93
N GLN A 32 -19.80 -57.36 -6.95
CA GLN A 32 -18.75 -56.77 -7.78
C GLN A 32 -19.28 -55.59 -8.59
N ALA A 33 -20.45 -55.74 -9.24
CA ALA A 33 -21.09 -54.66 -9.99
C ALA A 33 -21.41 -53.44 -9.11
N GLN A 34 -21.91 -53.64 -7.89
CA GLN A 34 -22.16 -52.53 -6.94
C GLN A 34 -20.87 -51.83 -6.50
N ARG A 35 -19.78 -52.58 -6.30
CA ARG A 35 -18.48 -52.00 -5.94
C ARG A 35 -17.92 -51.16 -7.08
N ASP A 36 -18.00 -51.64 -8.31
CA ASP A 36 -17.48 -50.93 -9.48
C ASP A 36 -18.32 -49.67 -9.79
N ALA A 37 -19.64 -49.75 -9.59
CA ALA A 37 -20.53 -48.59 -9.64
C ALA A 37 -20.17 -47.55 -8.57
N MET A 38 -19.87 -47.98 -7.33
CA MET A 38 -19.45 -47.07 -6.26
C MET A 38 -18.06 -46.46 -6.53
N LEU A 39 -17.12 -47.22 -7.08
CA LEU A 39 -15.78 -46.72 -7.42
C LEU A 39 -15.83 -45.71 -8.56
N SER A 40 -16.57 -46.00 -9.63
CA SER A 40 -16.76 -45.06 -10.75
C SER A 40 -17.50 -43.79 -10.29
N GLN A 41 -18.51 -43.90 -9.45
CA GLN A 41 -19.19 -42.74 -8.86
C GLN A 41 -18.25 -41.90 -7.98
N ARG A 42 -17.39 -42.54 -7.17
CA ARG A 42 -16.39 -41.84 -6.36
C ARG A 42 -15.35 -41.15 -7.21
N GLN A 43 -14.88 -41.76 -8.29
CA GLN A 43 -13.94 -41.15 -9.22
C GLN A 43 -14.56 -39.92 -9.90
N ALA A 44 -15.77 -40.04 -10.44
CA ALA A 44 -16.48 -38.91 -11.03
C ALA A 44 -16.69 -37.75 -10.03
N MET A 45 -17.05 -38.07 -8.78
CA MET A 45 -17.18 -37.07 -7.72
C MET A 45 -15.85 -36.43 -7.33
N GLN A 46 -14.74 -37.18 -7.35
CA GLN A 46 -13.40 -36.64 -7.07
C GLN A 46 -12.94 -35.71 -8.19
N GLU A 47 -13.15 -36.10 -9.45
CA GLU A 47 -12.83 -35.28 -10.63
C GLU A 47 -13.64 -33.98 -10.64
N GLU A 48 -14.95 -34.05 -10.40
CA GLU A 48 -15.80 -32.86 -10.31
C GLU A 48 -15.36 -31.93 -9.17
N ASN A 49 -15.07 -32.49 -7.99
CA ASN A 49 -14.60 -31.70 -6.85
C ASN A 49 -13.23 -31.06 -7.11
N ALA A 50 -12.33 -31.74 -7.83
CA ALA A 50 -11.04 -31.20 -8.23
C ALA A 50 -11.22 -30.05 -9.23
N ALA A 51 -12.08 -30.21 -10.24
CA ALA A 51 -12.41 -29.17 -11.20
C ALA A 51 -13.02 -27.93 -10.52
N ARG A 52 -13.99 -28.12 -9.62
CA ARG A 52 -14.57 -27.03 -8.81
C ARG A 52 -13.55 -26.35 -7.89
N ARG A 53 -12.52 -27.06 -7.42
CA ARG A 53 -11.44 -26.46 -6.63
C ARG A 53 -10.54 -25.59 -7.51
N GLN A 54 -10.18 -26.07 -8.69
CA GLN A 54 -9.38 -25.32 -9.66
C GLN A 54 -10.10 -24.05 -10.09
N GLU A 55 -11.36 -24.16 -10.51
CA GLU A 55 -12.17 -22.99 -10.92
C GLU A 55 -12.24 -21.92 -9.81
N ARG A 56 -12.41 -22.34 -8.55
CA ARG A 56 -12.40 -21.40 -7.41
C ARG A 56 -11.04 -20.77 -7.16
N GLN A 57 -9.94 -21.46 -7.45
CA GLN A 57 -8.60 -20.90 -7.34
C GLN A 57 -8.37 -19.88 -8.44
N ASP A 58 -8.69 -20.22 -9.69
CA ASP A 58 -8.56 -19.32 -10.84
C ASP A 58 -9.40 -18.04 -10.64
N LEU A 59 -10.63 -18.16 -10.14
CA LEU A 59 -11.48 -17.00 -9.82
C LEU A 59 -10.91 -16.14 -8.69
N ARG A 60 -10.26 -16.75 -7.69
CA ARG A 60 -9.62 -16.01 -6.59
C ARG A 60 -8.38 -15.26 -7.08
N GLU A 61 -7.58 -15.88 -7.92
CA GLU A 61 -6.40 -15.27 -8.53
C GLU A 61 -6.81 -14.10 -9.44
N ALA A 62 -7.79 -14.30 -10.32
CA ALA A 62 -8.31 -13.24 -11.18
C ALA A 62 -8.86 -12.04 -10.37
N PHE A 63 -9.60 -12.30 -9.30
CA PHE A 63 -10.10 -11.23 -8.43
C PHE A 63 -8.98 -10.52 -7.67
N ALA A 64 -7.96 -11.26 -7.20
CA ALA A 64 -6.81 -10.68 -6.54
C ALA A 64 -6.02 -9.75 -7.48
N ASP A 65 -5.83 -10.17 -8.74
CA ASP A 65 -5.16 -9.39 -9.77
C ASP A 65 -5.93 -8.10 -10.10
N GLU A 66 -7.25 -8.20 -10.30
CA GLU A 66 -8.11 -7.02 -10.54
C GLU A 66 -8.03 -6.02 -9.38
N LYS A 67 -8.12 -6.51 -8.13
CA LYS A 67 -7.99 -5.66 -6.95
C LYS A 67 -6.62 -5.04 -6.83
N CYS A 68 -5.57 -5.76 -7.22
CA CYS A 68 -4.28 -5.15 -7.18
C CYS A 68 -4.12 -4.03 -8.21
N GLN A 69 -4.56 -4.24 -9.46
CA GLN A 69 -4.52 -3.21 -10.49
C GLN A 69 -5.31 -1.96 -10.08
N GLU A 70 -6.47 -2.14 -9.42
CA GLU A 70 -7.26 -1.05 -8.86
C GLU A 70 -6.48 -0.27 -7.80
N ILE A 71 -5.80 -0.96 -6.88
CA ILE A 71 -4.97 -0.34 -5.82
C ILE A 71 -3.77 0.40 -6.42
N GLN A 72 -3.05 -0.22 -7.34
CA GLN A 72 -1.91 0.39 -8.03
C GLN A 72 -2.32 1.66 -8.77
N THR A 73 -3.42 1.59 -9.53
CA THR A 73 -3.97 2.77 -10.23
C THR A 73 -4.28 3.89 -9.25
N ARG A 74 -4.96 3.58 -8.14
CA ARG A 74 -5.28 4.57 -7.10
C ARG A 74 -4.03 5.19 -6.49
N LEU A 75 -3.03 4.37 -6.15
CA LEU A 75 -1.78 4.87 -5.57
C LEU A 75 -1.02 5.75 -6.56
N SER A 76 -0.91 5.34 -7.82
CA SER A 76 -0.31 6.15 -8.89
C SER A 76 -0.99 7.51 -9.02
N THR A 77 -2.33 7.55 -9.12
CA THR A 77 -3.08 8.81 -9.18
C THR A 77 -2.82 9.68 -7.94
N ARG A 78 -2.80 9.08 -6.75
CA ARG A 78 -2.52 9.82 -5.51
C ARG A 78 -1.10 10.38 -5.47
N THR A 79 -0.10 9.61 -5.88
CA THR A 79 1.29 10.06 -5.97
C THR A 79 1.40 11.26 -6.92
N GLN A 80 0.75 11.20 -8.09
CA GLN A 80 0.70 12.31 -9.05
C GLN A 80 0.01 13.56 -8.49
N ASP A 81 -1.14 13.38 -7.81
CA ASP A 81 -1.85 14.48 -7.13
C ASP A 81 -0.93 15.19 -6.12
N PHE A 82 -0.16 14.41 -5.36
CA PHE A 82 0.75 14.93 -4.35
C PHE A 82 1.97 15.62 -4.96
N GLU A 83 2.54 15.11 -6.05
CA GLU A 83 3.63 15.79 -6.77
C GLU A 83 3.19 17.15 -7.34
N SER A 84 1.97 17.21 -7.90
CA SER A 84 1.38 18.46 -8.38
C SER A 84 1.20 19.48 -7.25
N LYS A 85 0.68 19.02 -6.10
CA LYS A 85 0.52 19.86 -4.89
C LYS A 85 1.87 20.32 -4.33
N ARG A 86 2.89 19.45 -4.30
CA ARG A 86 4.25 19.79 -3.90
C ARG A 86 4.78 20.94 -4.75
N THR A 87 4.71 20.78 -6.07
CA THR A 87 5.14 21.79 -7.04
C THR A 87 4.41 23.12 -6.82
N ALA A 88 3.09 23.09 -6.65
CA ALA A 88 2.30 24.28 -6.41
C ALA A 88 2.68 24.99 -5.10
N HIS A 89 2.88 24.25 -4.01
CA HIS A 89 3.29 24.80 -2.73
C HIS A 89 4.69 25.41 -2.77
N LEU A 90 5.67 24.70 -3.32
CA LEU A 90 7.05 25.20 -3.43
C LEU A 90 7.13 26.45 -4.31
N LYS A 91 6.37 26.50 -5.42
CA LYS A 91 6.26 27.70 -6.24
C LYS A 91 5.67 28.89 -5.47
N ALA A 92 4.63 28.66 -4.66
CA ALA A 92 4.02 29.70 -3.84
C ALA A 92 5.02 30.24 -2.79
N TYR A 93 5.79 29.35 -2.17
CA TYR A 93 6.83 29.73 -1.21
C TYR A 93 7.98 30.48 -1.86
N GLU A 94 8.38 30.12 -3.07
CA GLU A 94 9.45 30.84 -3.75
C GLU A 94 9.01 32.26 -4.19
N ASN A 95 7.76 32.41 -4.62
CA ASN A 95 7.17 33.72 -4.84
C ASN A 95 7.13 34.56 -3.55
N LEU A 96 6.83 33.93 -2.41
CA LEU A 96 6.81 34.61 -1.11
C LEU A 96 8.20 35.11 -0.72
N LYS A 97 9.23 34.25 -0.81
CA LYS A 97 10.63 34.62 -0.55
C LYS A 97 11.08 35.80 -1.41
N THR A 98 10.81 35.72 -2.72
CA THR A 98 11.15 36.79 -3.68
C THR A 98 10.51 38.13 -3.30
N ARG A 99 9.25 38.11 -2.86
CA ARG A 99 8.54 39.31 -2.40
C ARG A 99 9.16 39.89 -1.12
N ILE A 100 9.54 39.04 -0.17
CA ILE A 100 10.19 39.47 1.08
C ILE A 100 11.56 40.06 0.78
N GLN A 101 12.37 39.42 -0.07
CA GLN A 101 13.66 39.95 -0.50
C GLN A 101 13.51 41.33 -1.16
N SER A 102 12.54 41.49 -2.07
CA SER A 102 12.26 42.79 -2.69
C SER A 102 11.87 43.87 -1.67
N VAL A 103 11.22 43.50 -0.56
CA VAL A 103 10.93 44.43 0.55
C VAL A 103 12.23 44.82 1.28
N ILE A 104 13.08 43.84 1.60
CA ILE A 104 14.41 44.06 2.21
C ILE A 104 15.21 45.04 1.35
N ASP A 105 15.37 44.76 0.04
CA ASP A 105 16.18 45.56 -0.87
C ASP A 105 15.70 47.01 -0.95
N ARG A 106 14.38 47.22 -1.08
CA ARG A 106 13.79 48.57 -1.13
C ARG A 106 13.95 49.34 0.18
N LEU A 107 13.88 48.67 1.33
CA LEU A 107 14.02 49.31 2.64
C LEU A 107 15.49 49.63 2.94
N ALA A 108 16.39 48.69 2.65
CA ALA A 108 17.84 48.88 2.78
C ALA A 108 18.34 50.04 1.89
N ALA A 109 17.86 50.13 0.65
CA ALA A 109 18.17 51.24 -0.26
C ALA A 109 17.72 52.62 0.28
N ARG A 110 16.79 52.64 1.24
CA ARG A 110 16.31 53.86 1.91
C ARG A 110 16.95 54.06 3.30
N GLY A 111 17.96 53.27 3.64
CA GLY A 111 18.71 53.37 4.90
C GLY A 111 18.07 52.68 6.10
N ALA A 112 17.03 51.86 5.92
CA ALA A 112 16.46 51.09 7.02
C ALA A 112 17.38 49.92 7.43
N ASP A 113 17.46 49.65 8.73
CA ASP A 113 18.10 48.42 9.23
C ASP A 113 17.19 47.22 8.99
N THR A 114 17.57 46.35 8.05
CA THR A 114 16.75 45.19 7.65
C THR A 114 17.24 43.87 8.27
N ALA A 115 18.19 43.91 9.21
CA ALA A 115 18.85 42.72 9.75
C ALA A 115 17.85 41.67 10.27
N THR A 116 16.86 42.08 11.07
CA THR A 116 15.84 41.16 11.62
C THR A 116 15.01 40.50 10.52
N LEU A 117 14.61 41.26 9.48
CA LEU A 117 13.82 40.72 8.38
C LEU A 117 14.64 39.76 7.50
N ALA A 118 15.94 40.04 7.31
CA ALA A 118 16.85 39.16 6.59
C ALA A 118 17.08 37.83 7.33
N VAL A 119 17.27 37.87 8.65
CA VAL A 119 17.34 36.65 9.49
C VAL A 119 16.04 35.85 9.38
N GLY A 120 14.89 36.52 9.49
CA GLY A 120 13.59 35.88 9.31
C GLY A 120 13.44 35.20 7.94
N LEU A 121 13.85 35.86 6.85
CA LEU A 121 13.82 35.27 5.51
C LEU A 121 14.71 34.03 5.41
N SER A 122 15.89 34.04 6.04
CA SER A 122 16.78 32.88 6.10
C SER A 122 16.12 31.71 6.83
N THR A 123 15.53 31.94 8.00
CA THR A 123 14.79 30.90 8.75
C THR A 123 13.61 30.36 7.95
N LEU A 124 12.80 31.23 7.35
CA LEU A 124 11.68 30.82 6.49
C LEU A 124 12.18 29.94 5.33
N ASN A 125 13.30 30.29 4.71
CA ASN A 125 13.88 29.49 3.65
C ASN A 125 14.29 28.09 4.14
N SER A 126 14.92 27.97 5.31
CA SER A 126 15.26 26.67 5.88
C SER A 126 14.03 25.80 6.14
N MET A 127 12.94 26.39 6.65
CA MET A 127 11.66 25.67 6.84
C MET A 127 11.08 25.18 5.51
N ILE A 128 11.13 26.00 4.45
CA ILE A 128 10.65 25.63 3.11
C ILE A 128 11.51 24.51 2.50
N VAL A 129 12.83 24.54 2.68
CA VAL A 129 13.74 23.49 2.20
C VAL A 129 13.46 22.17 2.91
N GLN A 130 13.31 22.21 4.25
CA GLN A 130 12.94 21.03 5.03
C GLN A 130 11.61 20.45 4.57
N TYR A 131 10.57 21.28 4.47
CA TYR A 131 9.26 20.88 3.95
C TYR A 131 9.35 20.27 2.55
N GLY A 132 10.17 20.83 1.65
CA GLY A 132 10.38 20.30 0.31
C GLY A 132 11.04 18.92 0.29
N SER A 133 11.97 18.67 1.23
CA SER A 133 12.64 17.39 1.43
C SER A 133 11.69 16.35 2.00
N ASP A 134 10.97 16.68 3.07
CA ASP A 134 10.02 15.77 3.72
C ASP A 134 8.87 15.40 2.78
N TYR A 135 8.45 16.33 1.91
CA TYR A 135 7.43 16.05 0.90
C TYR A 135 7.95 15.04 -0.13
N ALA A 136 9.20 15.17 -0.58
CA ALA A 136 9.80 14.21 -1.50
C ALA A 136 9.87 12.82 -0.85
N ALA A 137 10.33 12.73 0.41
CA ALA A 137 10.37 11.48 1.15
C ALA A 137 8.99 10.82 1.32
N PHE A 138 7.94 11.63 1.50
CA PHE A 138 6.55 11.15 1.52
C PHE A 138 6.08 10.60 0.16
N ILE A 139 6.44 11.26 -0.94
CA ILE A 139 6.10 10.79 -2.29
C ILE A 139 6.83 9.47 -2.58
N ASP A 140 8.10 9.37 -2.20
CA ASP A 140 8.90 8.16 -2.35
C ASP A 140 8.30 7.00 -1.53
N SER A 141 7.81 7.25 -0.31
CA SER A 141 7.18 6.20 0.50
C SER A 141 5.86 5.70 -0.11
N LEU A 142 5.06 6.58 -0.70
CA LEU A 142 3.86 6.18 -1.45
C LEU A 142 4.21 5.38 -2.71
N ALA A 143 5.26 5.78 -3.43
CA ALA A 143 5.74 5.05 -4.60
C ALA A 143 6.29 3.67 -4.23
N ALA A 144 6.98 3.54 -3.10
CA ALA A 144 7.41 2.25 -2.57
C ALA A 144 6.21 1.36 -2.19
N ALA A 145 5.17 1.91 -1.55
CA ALA A 145 3.95 1.16 -1.25
C ALA A 145 3.26 0.64 -2.53
N HIS A 146 3.32 1.40 -3.64
CA HIS A 146 2.77 0.95 -4.92
C HIS A 146 3.42 -0.34 -5.45
N THR A 147 4.74 -0.52 -5.28
CA THR A 147 5.44 -1.73 -5.76
C THR A 147 5.12 -2.96 -4.90
N LEU A 148 4.68 -2.77 -3.66
CA LEU A 148 4.32 -3.85 -2.71
C LEU A 148 2.87 -4.32 -2.84
N ALA A 149 2.02 -3.57 -3.56
CA ALA A 149 0.56 -3.79 -3.57
C ALA A 149 0.10 -5.16 -4.10
N CYS A 150 0.83 -5.77 -5.04
CA CYS A 150 0.43 -7.02 -5.71
C CYS A 150 1.17 -8.28 -5.25
N GLY A 151 1.92 -8.21 -4.14
CA GLY A 151 2.76 -9.30 -3.68
C GLY A 151 2.18 -10.07 -2.50
N HIS A 152 2.94 -11.07 -2.04
CA HIS A 152 2.68 -11.76 -0.76
C HIS A 152 3.11 -10.91 0.46
N ALA A 153 3.49 -9.65 0.23
CA ALA A 153 4.01 -8.72 1.20
C ALA A 153 2.90 -7.80 1.78
N GLU A 154 1.74 -8.37 2.10
CA GLU A 154 0.60 -7.59 2.62
C GLU A 154 0.97 -6.81 3.90
N GLY A 155 1.80 -7.41 4.76
CA GLY A 155 2.33 -6.75 5.97
C GLY A 155 3.15 -5.50 5.63
N ASP A 156 4.10 -5.62 4.71
CA ASP A 156 4.98 -4.52 4.31
C ASP A 156 4.19 -3.41 3.59
N PHE A 157 3.21 -3.78 2.77
CA PHE A 157 2.30 -2.83 2.13
C PHE A 157 1.52 -2.01 3.16
N ARG A 158 0.91 -2.68 4.16
CA ARG A 158 0.15 -2.02 5.22
C ARG A 158 1.03 -1.10 6.07
N GLN A 159 2.24 -1.55 6.40
CA GLN A 159 3.20 -0.76 7.15
C GLN A 159 3.64 0.47 6.37
N GLY A 160 4.01 0.30 5.08
CA GLY A 160 4.38 1.42 4.20
C GLY A 160 3.27 2.47 4.11
N LEU A 161 2.01 2.05 3.98
CA LEU A 161 0.88 2.99 4.00
C LEU A 161 0.67 3.67 5.36
N ALA A 162 0.96 3.01 6.48
CA ALA A 162 0.90 3.63 7.80
C ALA A 162 1.98 4.70 7.94
N ASP A 163 3.21 4.41 7.50
CA ASP A 163 4.34 5.33 7.54
C ASP A 163 4.09 6.56 6.65
N SER A 164 3.58 6.36 5.43
CA SER A 164 3.20 7.47 4.54
C SER A 164 2.11 8.36 5.18
N ARG A 165 1.17 7.80 5.95
CA ARG A 165 0.14 8.62 6.63
C ARG A 165 0.74 9.48 7.74
N LEU A 166 1.71 8.96 8.49
CA LEU A 166 2.42 9.72 9.51
C LEU A 166 3.22 10.86 8.88
N GLN A 167 3.95 10.58 7.79
CA GLN A 167 4.67 11.62 7.04
C GLN A 167 3.72 12.71 6.53
N LEU A 168 2.54 12.33 5.99
CA LEU A 168 1.54 13.31 5.56
C LEU A 168 1.03 14.19 6.72
N GLN A 169 0.93 13.65 7.93
CA GLN A 169 0.58 14.43 9.11
C GLN A 169 1.66 15.46 9.45
N SER A 170 2.94 15.07 9.42
CA SER A 170 4.07 15.98 9.61
C SER A 170 4.08 17.10 8.57
N LEU A 171 3.89 16.77 7.29
CA LEU A 171 3.81 17.77 6.22
C LEU A 171 2.68 18.79 6.43
N ARG A 172 1.54 18.34 6.95
CA ARG A 172 0.43 19.26 7.25
C ARG A 172 0.81 20.23 8.37
N GLN A 173 1.52 19.74 9.39
CA GLN A 173 2.00 20.52 10.51
C GLN A 173 3.07 21.53 10.07
N GLU A 174 4.06 21.12 9.29
CA GLU A 174 5.10 22.01 8.74
C GLU A 174 4.51 23.16 7.92
N ARG A 175 3.47 22.92 7.11
CA ARG A 175 2.77 24.01 6.38
C ARG A 175 2.12 25.01 7.33
N VAL A 176 1.54 24.54 8.43
CA VAL A 176 0.95 25.40 9.45
C VAL A 176 2.05 26.22 10.10
N GLU A 177 3.16 25.60 10.46
CA GLU A 177 4.32 26.28 11.05
C GLU A 177 4.92 27.34 10.12
N ILE A 178 5.09 27.05 8.83
CA ILE A 178 5.54 28.03 7.84
C ILE A 178 4.58 29.23 7.79
N ARG A 179 3.27 28.98 7.81
CA ARG A 179 2.26 30.05 7.79
C ARG A 179 2.30 30.89 9.06
N LEU A 180 2.38 30.25 10.22
CA LEU A 180 2.47 30.92 11.52
C LEU A 180 3.76 31.73 11.62
N PHE A 181 4.90 31.17 11.23
CA PHE A 181 6.17 31.89 11.20
C PHE A 181 6.11 33.16 10.33
N TYR A 182 5.46 33.08 9.17
CA TYR A 182 5.22 34.27 8.37
C TYR A 182 4.33 35.31 9.08
N ALA A 183 3.23 34.86 9.68
CA ALA A 183 2.26 35.72 10.34
C ALA A 183 2.81 36.39 11.61
N ASP A 184 3.60 35.66 12.39
CA ASP A 184 4.02 36.04 13.74
C ASP A 184 5.42 36.69 13.73
N THR A 185 6.27 36.36 12.75
CA THR A 185 7.65 36.87 12.68
C THR A 185 7.85 37.84 11.51
N ILE A 186 7.59 37.38 10.29
CA ILE A 186 7.94 38.15 9.08
C ILE A 186 7.04 39.38 8.92
N ARG A 187 5.73 39.19 9.04
CA ARG A 187 4.77 40.28 8.81
C ARG A 187 4.95 41.41 9.83
N PRO A 188 5.06 41.17 11.15
CA PRO A 188 5.30 42.23 12.12
C PRO A 188 6.64 42.95 11.88
N ALA A 189 7.70 42.22 11.48
CA ALA A 189 8.97 42.84 11.12
C ALA A 189 8.84 43.80 9.92
N ILE A 190 8.08 43.43 8.89
CA ILE A 190 7.79 44.32 7.75
C ILE A 190 7.00 45.55 8.19
N GLU A 191 6.00 45.38 9.07
CA GLU A 191 5.16 46.46 9.58
C GLU A 191 5.97 47.45 10.44
N ALA A 192 6.86 46.95 11.31
CA ALA A 192 7.77 47.76 12.12
C ALA A 192 8.73 48.60 11.24
N LEU A 193 9.32 48.00 10.20
CA LEU A 193 10.19 48.74 9.28
C LEU A 193 9.43 49.80 8.49
N ARG A 194 8.17 49.54 8.12
CA ARG A 194 7.34 50.54 7.45
C ARG A 194 7.03 51.73 8.36
N ALA A 195 6.78 51.49 9.65
CA ALA A 195 6.54 52.55 10.63
C ALA A 195 7.78 53.44 10.81
N GLN A 196 8.97 52.83 10.98
CA GLN A 196 10.24 53.57 11.03
C GLN A 196 10.45 54.48 9.80
N MET A 197 10.13 53.98 8.61
CA MET A 197 10.25 54.76 7.37
C MET A 197 9.22 55.89 7.22
N GLN A 198 8.12 55.86 7.96
CA GLN A 198 7.14 56.97 8.01
C GLN A 198 7.63 58.08 8.92
N GLU A 199 8.24 57.76 10.06
CA GLU A 199 8.83 58.73 11.00
C GLU A 199 10.04 59.44 10.38
N LEU A 200 10.82 58.74 9.57
CA LEU A 200 11.98 59.29 8.86
C LEU A 200 11.61 60.16 7.65
N ARG A 201 10.34 60.20 7.24
CA ARG A 201 9.89 61.16 6.22
C ARG A 201 9.76 62.53 6.91
N PRO A 202 10.63 63.52 6.61
CA PRO A 202 10.40 64.85 7.15
C PRO A 202 9.02 65.30 6.70
N VAL A 203 8.19 65.72 7.67
CA VAL A 203 6.95 66.43 7.39
C VAL A 203 7.37 67.64 6.57
N SER A 204 7.17 67.56 5.25
CA SER A 204 7.27 68.69 4.34
C SER A 204 6.20 69.67 4.77
N SER A 205 6.49 70.47 5.79
CA SER A 205 5.67 71.58 6.24
C SER A 205 5.53 72.53 5.07
N THR A 206 4.36 72.49 4.43
CA THR A 206 3.58 73.64 4.01
C THR A 206 4.42 74.82 3.55
N VAL A 207 4.65 74.89 2.24
CA VAL A 207 4.85 76.15 1.53
C VAL A 207 3.59 76.99 1.79
N THR A 208 3.66 77.90 2.75
CA THR A 208 2.74 79.02 2.91
C THR A 208 2.90 79.96 1.72
N ASP A 209 1.76 80.40 1.19
CA ASP A 209 1.54 81.31 0.06
C ASP A 209 2.48 82.52 -0.02
#